data_AF-A0A2T5J7R8-F1
#
_entry.id   AF-A0A2T5J7R8-F1
#
_cell.length_a   1.000
_cell.length_b   1.000
_cell.length_c   1.000
_cell.angle_alpha   90.00
_cell.angle_beta   90.00
_cell.angle_gamma   90.00
#
_symmetry.space_group_name_H-M   'P 1'
#
loop_
_entity.id
_entity.type
_entity.pdbx_description
1 polymer ?
#
loop_
_entity_poly.entity_id
_entity_poly.type
_entity_poly.pdbx_seq_one_letter_code
_entity_poly.pdbx_strand_id
1 'polypeptide(L)'
;MGLITAKRQPRVLVLNLIVLAALSFGFYRLKRMDLTDRSVGLFWGLDLILLSLGMTILLFYLVTVIFGFTTFKKGVLNFLIGDSGTYSLSRLQAVAWAVLIMSCQIALIICLCCNKDLTFKMYEPLFSESEIWLLGLSLGSTIAVKSITVKNGDVNPNVPATGVVRPSLKDILNGENGLDFTRCQMLIWTLLAMVVFLSKAFYFNQAVFVHHKDGIDDLLNHFYNEYNGQVRPHAELPYVPYLPWSFVVLMGMSQGVYVGKKLVPSFKLADVRTDKQQQLVFQKDQLEKKRTILTGIMKVTQPGKDSVVDQRSVAAINQDINDTQSLIDDLTGDINQINAYIS
;
A
#
# COMPACT_ATOMS: atom_id res chain seq x y z
N MET A 1 -26.27 10.45 -25.67
CA MET A 1 -25.60 11.76 -25.44
C MET A 1 -26.30 12.42 -24.25
N GLY A 2 -25.89 12.07 -23.03
CA GLY A 2 -26.58 12.52 -21.82
C GLY A 2 -26.16 13.93 -21.44
N LEU A 3 -27.13 14.85 -21.29
CA LEU A 3 -26.91 16.17 -20.72
C LEU A 3 -26.23 16.02 -19.35
N ILE A 4 -24.92 16.29 -19.31
CA ILE A 4 -24.15 16.39 -18.07
C ILE A 4 -24.71 17.61 -17.33
N THR A 5 -25.41 17.33 -16.23
CA THR A 5 -26.02 18.33 -15.37
C THR A 5 -24.95 19.27 -14.82
N ALA A 6 -24.95 20.52 -15.32
CA ALA A 6 -24.00 21.60 -15.00
C ALA A 6 -24.02 22.08 -13.52
N LYS A 7 -24.73 21.40 -12.62
CA LYS A 7 -25.04 21.89 -11.26
C LYS A 7 -23.90 21.72 -10.24
N ARG A 8 -22.76 21.10 -10.60
CA ARG A 8 -21.62 20.87 -9.68
C ARG A 8 -20.42 21.81 -9.85
N GLN A 9 -20.41 22.69 -10.87
CA GLN A 9 -19.26 23.55 -11.13
C GLN A 9 -18.93 24.65 -10.08
N PRO A 10 -19.88 25.29 -9.37
CA PRO A 10 -19.53 26.48 -8.58
C PRO A 10 -18.67 26.17 -7.35
N ARG A 11 -18.82 24.99 -6.73
CA ARG A 11 -18.03 24.62 -5.54
C ARG A 11 -16.57 24.35 -5.84
N VAL A 12 -16.28 23.76 -7.00
CA VAL A 12 -14.90 23.50 -7.46
C VAL A 12 -14.18 24.81 -7.76
N LEU A 13 -14.87 25.75 -8.39
CA LEU A 13 -14.31 27.05 -8.76
C LEU A 13 -13.96 27.88 -7.52
N VAL A 14 -14.85 27.90 -6.51
CA VAL A 14 -14.59 28.58 -5.23
C VAL A 14 -13.39 27.98 -4.49
N LEU A 15 -13.27 26.65 -4.44
CA LEU A 15 -12.13 25.99 -3.81
C LEU A 15 -10.82 26.35 -4.51
N ASN A 16 -10.80 26.35 -5.85
CA ASN A 16 -9.62 26.71 -6.64
C ASN A 16 -9.20 28.18 -6.39
N LEU A 17 -10.17 29.09 -6.29
CA LEU A 17 -9.88 30.49 -5.97
C LEU A 17 -9.30 30.66 -4.57
N ILE A 18 -9.83 29.94 -3.57
CA ILE A 18 -9.30 29.99 -2.20
C ILE A 18 -7.85 29.48 -2.17
N VAL A 19 -7.58 28.36 -2.85
CA VAL A 19 -6.21 27.80 -2.91
C VAL A 19 -5.27 28.75 -3.62
N LEU A 20 -5.65 29.32 -4.78
CA LEU A 20 -4.84 30.30 -5.50
C LEU A 20 -4.58 31.56 -4.68
N ALA A 21 -5.58 32.04 -3.92
CA ALA A 21 -5.43 33.20 -3.05
C ALA A 21 -4.46 32.92 -1.89
N ALA A 22 -4.56 31.75 -1.25
CA ALA A 22 -3.64 31.32 -0.19
C ALA A 22 -2.20 31.20 -0.70
N LEU A 23 -2.00 30.61 -1.88
CA LEU A 23 -0.69 30.49 -2.53
C LEU A 23 -0.12 31.88 -2.87
N SER A 24 -0.93 32.75 -3.46
CA SER A 24 -0.54 34.12 -3.82
C SER A 24 -0.15 34.93 -2.58
N PHE A 25 -0.87 34.77 -1.47
CA PHE A 25 -0.53 35.40 -0.19
C PHE A 25 0.79 34.87 0.38
N GLY A 26 1.02 33.55 0.30
CA GLY A 26 2.30 32.93 0.67
C GLY A 26 3.47 33.50 -0.12
N PHE A 27 3.36 33.57 -1.45
CA PHE A 27 4.37 34.18 -2.32
C PHE A 27 4.59 35.66 -2.03
N TYR A 28 3.52 36.42 -1.78
CA TYR A 28 3.63 37.83 -1.40
C TYR A 28 4.41 38.00 -0.09
N ARG A 29 4.11 37.18 0.92
CA ARG A 29 4.81 37.20 2.21
C ARG A 29 6.29 36.83 2.05
N LEU A 30 6.58 35.80 1.26
CA LEU A 30 7.94 35.37 0.89
C LEU A 30 8.75 36.50 0.25
N LYS A 31 8.15 37.25 -0.67
CA LYS A 31 8.83 38.35 -1.38
C LYS A 31 9.13 39.57 -0.48
N ARG A 32 8.34 39.76 0.58
CA ARG A 32 8.38 40.97 1.43
C ARG A 32 9.27 40.83 2.66
N MET A 33 9.71 39.62 2.99
CA MET A 33 10.58 39.39 4.14
C MET A 33 12.02 39.80 3.80
N ASP A 34 12.54 40.76 4.56
CA ASP A 34 13.93 41.18 4.46
C ASP A 34 14.83 40.12 5.11
N LEU A 35 15.85 39.69 4.37
CA LEU A 35 16.65 38.48 4.61
C LEU A 35 17.61 38.58 5.80
N THR A 36 17.77 39.75 6.39
CA THR A 36 18.86 40.07 7.31
C THR A 36 18.62 39.66 8.76
N ASP A 37 17.40 39.31 9.16
CA ASP A 37 17.07 39.03 10.57
C ASP A 37 16.94 37.52 10.84
N ARG A 38 17.87 36.95 11.64
CA ARG A 38 17.89 35.52 12.01
C ARG A 38 16.59 35.06 12.67
N SER A 39 15.88 35.95 13.37
CA SER A 39 14.59 35.64 14.01
C SER A 39 13.46 35.40 12.99
N VAL A 40 13.59 35.95 11.78
CA VAL A 40 12.67 35.74 10.65
C VAL A 40 12.85 34.36 10.02
N GLY A 41 14.03 33.75 10.18
CA GLY A 41 14.37 32.46 9.57
C GLY A 41 13.44 31.30 9.98
N LEU A 42 13.00 31.26 11.24
CA LEU A 42 12.15 30.16 11.73
C LEU A 42 10.72 30.22 11.15
N PHE A 43 10.11 31.39 11.19
CA PHE A 43 8.78 31.60 10.61
C PHE A 43 8.79 31.39 9.10
N TRP A 44 9.87 31.82 8.44
CA TRP A 44 10.05 31.68 7.01
C TRP A 44 10.13 30.21 6.58
N GLY A 45 10.95 29.39 7.26
CA GLY A 45 11.06 27.97 6.92
C GLY A 45 9.73 27.22 7.07
N LEU A 46 8.92 27.59 8.06
CA LEU A 46 7.60 26.99 8.28
C LEU A 46 6.62 27.44 7.20
N ASP A 47 6.59 28.73 6.86
CA ASP A 47 5.77 29.26 5.77
C ASP A 47 6.12 28.61 4.42
N LEU A 48 7.42 28.39 4.16
CA LEU A 48 7.92 27.72 2.96
C LEU A 48 7.43 26.26 2.88
N ILE A 49 7.55 25.50 3.97
CA ILE A 49 7.07 24.11 4.02
C ILE A 49 5.57 24.08 3.78
N LEU A 50 4.79 24.92 4.47
CA LEU A 50 3.33 24.99 4.27
C LEU A 50 2.96 25.39 2.85
N LEU A 51 3.65 26.36 2.25
CA LEU A 51 3.43 26.76 0.86
C LEU A 51 3.72 25.61 -0.10
N SER A 52 4.86 24.93 0.07
CA SER A 52 5.26 23.81 -0.77
C SER A 52 4.29 22.63 -0.66
N LEU A 53 3.77 22.37 0.54
CA LEU A 53 2.74 21.37 0.79
C LEU A 53 1.43 21.73 0.09
N GLY A 54 1.00 23.00 0.21
CA GLY A 54 -0.17 23.53 -0.49
C GLY A 54 -0.05 23.40 -2.02
N MET A 55 1.12 23.74 -2.58
CA MET A 55 1.42 23.58 -4.01
C MET A 55 1.37 22.11 -4.44
N THR A 56 1.89 21.20 -3.62
CA THR A 56 1.86 19.75 -3.90
C THR A 56 0.44 19.21 -3.91
N ILE A 57 -0.37 19.59 -2.91
CA ILE A 57 -1.79 19.20 -2.85
C ILE A 57 -2.56 19.76 -4.05
N LEU A 58 -2.29 21.02 -4.43
CA LEU A 58 -2.88 21.61 -5.63
C LEU A 58 -2.47 20.83 -6.88
N LEU A 59 -1.19 20.45 -7.01
CA LEU A 59 -0.72 19.64 -8.14
C LEU A 59 -1.46 18.31 -8.22
N PHE A 60 -1.58 17.57 -7.11
CA PHE A 60 -2.38 16.34 -7.07
C PHE A 60 -3.84 16.56 -7.42
N TYR A 61 -4.42 17.66 -6.95
CA TYR A 61 -5.78 18.05 -7.28
C TYR A 61 -5.93 18.31 -8.79
N LEU A 62 -5.02 19.07 -9.39
CA LEU A 62 -5.02 19.35 -10.83
C LEU A 62 -4.86 18.07 -11.65
N VAL A 63 -3.93 17.20 -11.27
CA VAL A 63 -3.77 15.86 -11.86
C VAL A 63 -5.09 15.10 -11.75
N THR A 64 -5.72 15.07 -10.58
CA THR A 64 -7.03 14.43 -10.37
C THR A 64 -8.11 14.99 -11.30
N VAL A 65 -8.13 16.31 -11.50
CA VAL A 65 -9.10 16.98 -12.39
C VAL A 65 -8.84 16.60 -13.84
N ILE A 66 -7.59 16.68 -14.30
CA ILE A 66 -7.16 16.35 -15.68
C ILE A 66 -7.50 14.89 -16.01
N PHE A 67 -7.15 13.96 -15.12
CA PHE A 67 -7.47 12.53 -15.29
C PHE A 67 -8.92 12.18 -14.95
N GLY A 68 -9.63 13.02 -14.20
CA GLY A 68 -11.05 12.85 -13.90
C GLY A 68 -11.95 13.10 -15.11
N PHE A 69 -11.51 13.92 -16.07
CA PHE A 69 -12.19 14.10 -17.35
C PHE A 69 -12.07 12.86 -18.25
N THR A 70 -11.01 12.06 -18.10
CA THR A 70 -10.76 10.85 -18.87
C THR A 70 -11.39 9.62 -18.21
N THR A 71 -12.72 9.58 -18.11
CA THR A 71 -13.53 8.38 -17.79
C THR A 71 -13.32 7.74 -16.40
N PHE A 72 -12.28 8.11 -15.65
CA PHE A 72 -12.04 7.69 -14.27
C PHE A 72 -12.97 8.45 -13.31
N LYS A 73 -14.26 8.09 -13.33
CA LYS A 73 -15.30 8.65 -12.42
C LYS A 73 -15.02 8.41 -10.93
N LYS A 74 -13.97 7.64 -10.61
CA LYS A 74 -13.54 7.25 -9.28
C LYS A 74 -12.36 8.14 -8.90
N GLY A 75 -12.61 9.23 -8.18
CA GLY A 75 -11.61 10.25 -7.83
C GLY A 75 -10.39 9.68 -7.09
N VAL A 76 -9.29 10.44 -7.02
CA VAL A 76 -7.99 10.02 -6.47
C VAL A 76 -8.07 9.48 -5.03
N LEU A 77 -9.06 9.88 -4.24
CA LEU A 77 -9.31 9.29 -2.91
C LEU A 77 -9.61 7.78 -2.96
N ASN A 78 -10.07 7.25 -4.08
CA ASN A 78 -10.25 5.81 -4.28
C ASN A 78 -8.92 5.05 -4.38
N PHE A 79 -7.80 5.76 -4.50
CA PHE A 79 -6.48 5.18 -4.32
C PHE A 79 -6.29 4.70 -2.88
N LEU A 80 -6.79 5.45 -1.90
CA LEU A 80 -6.71 5.13 -0.47
C LEU A 80 -7.62 3.96 -0.08
N ILE A 81 -8.68 3.71 -0.86
CA ILE A 81 -9.59 2.59 -0.66
C ILE A 81 -8.90 1.30 -1.09
N GLY A 82 -8.75 0.39 -0.12
CA GLY A 82 -8.25 -0.98 -0.23
C GLY A 82 -9.18 -1.89 -1.02
N ASP A 83 -8.75 -3.14 -1.20
CA ASP A 83 -9.51 -4.12 -1.99
C ASP A 83 -10.79 -4.59 -1.27
N SER A 84 -10.81 -4.46 0.05
CA SER A 84 -11.96 -4.68 0.94
C SER A 84 -13.00 -3.56 0.93
N GLY A 85 -12.80 -2.49 0.13
CA GLY A 85 -13.66 -1.31 0.17
C GLY A 85 -13.42 -0.40 1.39
N THR A 86 -12.52 -0.75 2.29
CA THR A 86 -12.12 0.05 3.47
C THR A 86 -10.82 0.82 3.20
N TYR A 87 -10.52 1.85 4.01
CA TYR A 87 -9.25 2.58 3.86
C TYR A 87 -8.05 1.69 4.23
N SER A 88 -7.00 1.76 3.42
CA SER A 88 -5.74 1.03 3.66
C SER A 88 -4.69 1.95 4.26
N LEU A 89 -4.22 1.62 5.47
CA LEU A 89 -3.17 2.37 6.16
C LEU A 89 -1.88 2.44 5.32
N SER A 90 -1.43 1.34 4.72
CA SER A 90 -0.20 1.32 3.91
C SER A 90 -0.30 2.21 2.68
N ARG A 91 -1.47 2.26 2.02
CA ARG A 91 -1.70 3.17 0.88
C ARG A 91 -1.72 4.63 1.34
N LEU A 92 -2.33 4.93 2.49
CA LEU A 92 -2.32 6.27 3.07
C LEU A 92 -0.89 6.73 3.40
N GLN A 93 -0.10 5.86 4.03
CA GLN A 93 1.32 6.14 4.33
C GLN A 93 2.12 6.41 3.06
N ALA A 94 1.93 5.59 2.01
CA ALA A 94 2.62 5.77 0.75
C ALA A 94 2.27 7.11 0.07
N VAL A 95 0.97 7.49 0.06
CA VAL A 95 0.54 8.80 -0.46
C VAL A 95 1.11 9.94 0.38
N ALA A 96 1.08 9.81 1.71
CA ALA A 96 1.60 10.83 2.61
C ALA A 96 3.11 11.05 2.39
N TRP A 97 3.89 9.98 2.22
CA TRP A 97 5.31 10.07 1.87
C TRP A 97 5.54 10.72 0.50
N ALA A 98 4.78 10.33 -0.52
CA ALA A 98 4.90 10.93 -1.84
C ALA A 98 4.59 12.44 -1.82
N VAL A 99 3.53 12.85 -1.12
CA VAL A 99 3.18 14.26 -0.93
C VAL A 99 4.29 15.01 -0.21
N LEU A 100 4.83 14.42 0.86
CA LEU A 100 5.83 15.07 1.70
C LEU A 100 7.17 15.23 0.96
N ILE A 101 7.60 14.22 0.22
CA ILE A 101 8.81 14.23 -0.62
C ILE A 101 8.69 15.28 -1.72
N MET A 102 7.57 15.30 -2.45
CA MET A 102 7.34 16.30 -3.50
C MET A 102 7.25 17.72 -2.95
N SER A 103 6.64 17.89 -1.77
CA SER A 103 6.64 19.16 -1.03
C SER A 103 8.06 19.65 -0.77
N CYS A 104 8.96 18.77 -0.30
CA CYS A 104 10.34 19.18 -0.04
C CYS A 104 11.10 19.57 -1.32
N GLN A 105 10.87 18.87 -2.43
CA GLN A 105 11.45 19.26 -3.73
C GLN A 105 10.93 20.62 -4.20
N ILE A 106 9.63 20.87 -4.06
CA ILE A 106 9.03 22.18 -4.39
C ILE A 106 9.59 23.28 -3.48
N ALA A 107 9.76 23.00 -2.18
CA ALA A 107 10.36 23.95 -1.23
C ALA A 107 11.80 24.32 -1.65
N LEU A 108 12.61 23.33 -2.03
CA LEU A 108 13.97 23.55 -2.53
C LEU A 108 13.97 24.39 -3.81
N ILE A 109 13.11 24.07 -4.78
CA ILE A 109 12.96 24.85 -6.01
C ILE A 109 12.60 26.31 -5.70
N ILE A 110 11.68 26.55 -4.75
CA ILE A 110 11.33 27.90 -4.33
C ILE A 110 12.53 28.60 -3.68
N CYS A 111 13.29 27.92 -2.83
CA CYS A 111 14.52 28.48 -2.23
C CYS A 111 15.51 28.92 -3.31
N LEU A 112 15.78 28.07 -4.29
CA LEU A 112 16.69 28.38 -5.41
C LEU A 112 16.18 29.54 -6.26
N CYS A 113 14.87 29.61 -6.52
CA CYS A 113 14.27 30.71 -7.27
C CYS A 113 14.27 32.05 -6.50
N CYS A 114 14.18 32.00 -5.17
CA CYS A 114 14.20 33.19 -4.33
C CYS A 114 15.62 33.68 -4.03
N ASN A 115 16.61 32.80 -4.01
CA ASN A 115 18.00 33.15 -3.81
C ASN A 115 18.61 33.66 -5.13
N LYS A 116 18.81 34.97 -5.24
CA LYS A 116 19.31 35.64 -6.46
C LYS A 116 20.72 35.22 -6.85
N ASP A 117 21.51 34.74 -5.90
CA ASP A 117 22.90 34.33 -6.12
C ASP A 117 23.01 32.91 -6.67
N LEU A 118 21.90 32.15 -6.63
CA LEU A 118 21.82 30.78 -7.09
C LEU A 118 21.15 30.70 -8.45
N THR A 119 21.74 29.90 -9.33
CA THR A 119 21.12 29.55 -10.61
C THR A 119 20.46 28.19 -10.49
N PHE A 120 19.33 27.99 -11.16
CA PHE A 120 18.66 26.67 -11.27
C PHE A 120 19.57 25.54 -11.78
N LYS A 121 20.72 25.87 -12.39
CA LYS A 121 21.77 24.92 -12.78
C LYS A 121 22.37 24.15 -11.60
N MET A 122 22.27 24.70 -10.38
CA MET A 122 22.71 24.06 -9.13
C MET A 122 21.66 23.13 -8.53
N TYR A 123 20.49 22.98 -9.18
CA TYR A 123 19.46 22.10 -8.67
C TYR A 123 19.93 20.64 -8.76
N GLU A 124 20.13 20.04 -7.60
CA GLU A 124 20.28 18.60 -7.45
C GLU A 124 19.07 18.04 -6.71
N PRO A 125 18.49 16.91 -7.17
CA PRO A 125 17.44 16.24 -6.44
C PRO A 125 17.90 15.87 -5.03
N LEU A 126 17.09 16.22 -4.03
CA LEU A 126 17.36 15.87 -2.63
C LEU A 126 17.48 14.36 -2.34
N PHE A 127 17.02 13.53 -3.28
CA PHE A 127 17.06 12.08 -3.20
C PHE A 127 17.93 11.55 -4.32
N SER A 128 18.72 10.54 -4.00
CA SER A 128 19.46 9.77 -5.00
C SER A 128 18.50 9.21 -6.04
N GLU A 129 18.99 9.07 -7.28
CA GLU A 129 18.21 8.48 -8.36
C GLU A 129 17.67 7.09 -7.97
N SER A 130 18.46 6.30 -7.25
CA SER A 130 18.06 4.99 -6.71
C SER A 130 16.87 5.05 -5.77
N GLU A 131 16.79 6.06 -4.89
CA GLU A 131 15.67 6.22 -3.97
C GLU A 131 14.39 6.59 -4.73
N ILE A 132 14.51 7.45 -5.74
CA ILE A 132 13.39 7.83 -6.61
C ILE A 132 12.87 6.60 -7.38
N TRP A 133 13.78 5.79 -7.93
CA TRP A 133 13.43 4.53 -8.60
C TRP A 133 12.73 3.56 -7.65
N LEU A 134 13.27 3.36 -6.44
CA LEU A 134 12.67 2.47 -5.43
C LEU A 134 11.27 2.93 -5.01
N LEU A 135 11.09 4.22 -4.79
CA LEU A 135 9.79 4.79 -4.44
C LEU A 135 8.80 4.66 -5.61
N GLY A 136 9.26 4.89 -6.84
CA GLY A 136 8.49 4.67 -8.06
C GLY A 136 8.07 3.22 -8.25
N LEU A 137 8.97 2.26 -8.04
CA LEU A 137 8.69 0.82 -8.13
C LEU A 137 7.75 0.34 -7.00
N SER A 138 7.89 0.86 -5.78
CA SER A 138 6.99 0.59 -4.66
C SER A 138 5.55 1.06 -4.94
N LEU A 139 5.39 2.29 -5.45
CA LEU A 139 4.07 2.81 -5.83
C LEU A 139 3.51 2.12 -7.08
N GLY A 140 4.37 1.90 -8.08
CA GLY A 140 4.02 1.26 -9.35
C GLY A 140 3.57 -0.18 -9.19
N SER A 141 4.26 -0.97 -8.36
CA SER A 141 3.86 -2.35 -8.05
C SER A 141 2.50 -2.39 -7.35
N THR A 142 2.21 -1.44 -6.45
CA THR A 142 0.90 -1.33 -5.80
C THR A 142 -0.22 -1.05 -6.80
N ILE A 143 0.02 -0.17 -7.78
CA ILE A 143 -0.94 0.13 -8.86
C ILE A 143 -1.13 -1.09 -9.77
N ALA A 144 -0.05 -1.77 -10.13
CA ALA A 144 -0.08 -2.96 -10.97
C ALA A 144 -0.85 -4.11 -10.31
N VAL A 145 -0.61 -4.38 -9.04
CA VAL A 145 -1.37 -5.38 -8.28
C VAL A 145 -2.86 -5.02 -8.27
N LYS A 146 -3.21 -3.75 -8.01
CA LYS A 146 -4.62 -3.32 -8.01
C LYS A 146 -5.26 -3.46 -9.40
N SER A 147 -4.54 -3.16 -10.47
CA SER A 147 -5.09 -3.28 -11.84
C SER A 147 -5.36 -4.74 -12.23
N ILE A 148 -4.56 -5.69 -11.71
CA ILE A 148 -4.76 -7.13 -11.89
C ILE A 148 -5.93 -7.61 -11.01
N THR A 149 -5.91 -7.29 -9.71
CA THR A 149 -6.93 -7.75 -8.76
C THR A 149 -8.32 -7.20 -9.08
N VAL A 150 -8.44 -5.95 -9.54
CA VAL A 150 -9.73 -5.37 -9.95
C VAL A 150 -10.31 -6.07 -11.17
N LYS A 151 -9.48 -6.53 -12.13
CA LYS A 151 -9.96 -7.32 -13.27
C LYS A 151 -10.46 -8.71 -12.86
N ASN A 152 -9.93 -9.28 -11.78
CA ASN A 152 -10.31 -10.61 -11.29
C ASN A 152 -11.46 -10.57 -10.26
N GLY A 153 -11.66 -9.44 -9.57
CA GLY A 153 -12.69 -9.27 -8.53
C GLY A 153 -14.13 -9.12 -9.05
N ASP A 154 -14.32 -8.79 -10.34
CA ASP A 154 -15.64 -8.71 -10.97
C ASP A 154 -16.21 -10.10 -11.36
N VAL A 155 -15.51 -11.20 -11.09
CA VAL A 155 -15.85 -12.54 -11.63
C VAL A 155 -16.58 -13.46 -10.63
N ASN A 156 -16.90 -13.02 -9.42
CA ASN A 156 -17.70 -13.83 -8.50
C ASN A 156 -19.14 -13.29 -8.33
N PRO A 157 -20.07 -13.60 -9.26
CA PRO A 157 -21.46 -13.13 -9.21
C PRO A 157 -22.25 -13.63 -8.00
N ASN A 158 -21.67 -14.54 -7.20
CA ASN A 158 -22.29 -15.15 -6.02
C ASN A 158 -21.89 -14.52 -4.69
N VAL A 159 -20.98 -13.52 -4.68
CA VAL A 159 -20.79 -12.71 -3.47
C VAL A 159 -21.90 -11.66 -3.50
N PRO A 160 -22.94 -11.77 -2.64
CA PRO A 160 -23.96 -10.74 -2.58
C PRO A 160 -23.25 -9.40 -2.38
N ALA A 161 -23.69 -8.37 -3.10
CA ALA A 161 -23.25 -7.00 -2.91
C ALA A 161 -23.60 -6.58 -1.48
N THR A 162 -22.81 -7.05 -0.52
CA THR A 162 -22.90 -6.73 0.89
C THR A 162 -22.81 -5.22 0.94
N GLY A 163 -23.87 -4.62 1.48
CA GLY A 163 -24.22 -3.22 1.23
C GLY A 163 -23.01 -2.32 1.32
N VAL A 164 -22.84 -1.43 0.33
CA VAL A 164 -21.70 -0.50 0.18
C VAL A 164 -21.26 0.03 1.54
N VAL A 165 -20.24 -0.61 2.12
CA VAL A 165 -19.70 -0.20 3.41
C VAL A 165 -19.03 1.14 3.14
N ARG A 166 -19.57 2.21 3.73
CA ARG A 166 -18.97 3.52 3.59
C ARG A 166 -17.63 3.47 4.32
N PRO A 167 -16.51 3.73 3.62
CA PRO A 167 -15.20 3.66 4.24
C PRO A 167 -15.14 4.68 5.38
N SER A 168 -14.76 4.21 6.56
CA SER A 168 -14.64 5.03 7.77
C SER A 168 -13.17 5.23 8.09
N LEU A 169 -12.80 6.40 8.62
CA LEU A 169 -11.44 6.65 9.09
C LEU A 169 -11.02 5.68 10.21
N LYS A 170 -12.00 5.12 10.93
CA LYS A 170 -11.77 4.10 11.95
C LYS A 170 -11.19 2.81 11.35
N ASP A 171 -11.46 2.53 10.08
CA ASP A 171 -10.99 1.32 9.39
C ASP A 171 -9.46 1.34 9.17
N ILE A 172 -8.84 2.51 9.24
CA ILE A 172 -7.38 2.66 9.15
C ILE A 172 -6.70 1.96 10.34
N LEU A 173 -7.33 2.04 11.53
CA LEU A 173 -6.80 1.50 12.79
C LEU A 173 -7.45 0.18 13.19
N ASN A 174 -8.67 -0.08 12.75
CA ASN A 174 -9.38 -1.31 13.05
C ASN A 174 -8.98 -2.43 12.07
N GLY A 175 -8.55 -3.56 12.63
CA GLY A 175 -8.50 -4.84 11.94
C GLY A 175 -9.80 -5.62 12.09
N GLU A 176 -9.77 -6.90 11.72
CA GLU A 176 -10.92 -7.81 11.79
C GLU A 176 -11.43 -8.01 13.23
N ASN A 177 -10.54 -7.90 14.22
CA ASN A 177 -10.84 -8.12 15.65
C ASN A 177 -10.86 -6.81 16.48
N GLY A 178 -11.14 -5.66 15.86
CA GLY A 178 -11.10 -4.36 16.52
C GLY A 178 -9.77 -3.63 16.36
N LEU A 179 -9.32 -2.87 17.37
CA LEU A 179 -8.11 -2.04 17.26
C LEU A 179 -6.88 -2.92 17.03
N ASP A 180 -6.23 -2.78 15.87
CA ASP A 180 -5.03 -3.53 15.53
C ASP A 180 -3.79 -2.78 16.05
N PHE A 181 -3.20 -3.31 17.13
CA PHE A 181 -2.01 -2.72 17.75
C PHE A 181 -0.85 -2.58 16.76
N THR A 182 -0.67 -3.53 15.84
CA THR A 182 0.40 -3.51 14.85
C THR A 182 0.23 -2.34 13.88
N ARG A 183 -1.00 -2.10 13.42
CA ARG A 183 -1.33 -0.94 12.57
C ARG A 183 -1.11 0.39 13.30
N CYS A 184 -1.54 0.47 14.55
CA CYS A 184 -1.33 1.65 15.38
C CYS A 184 0.17 1.95 15.55
N GLN A 185 0.96 0.94 15.90
CA GLN A 185 2.41 1.03 16.00
C GLN A 185 3.04 1.53 14.70
N MET A 186 2.68 0.93 13.56
CA MET A 186 3.19 1.36 12.24
C MET A 186 2.83 2.81 11.91
N LEU A 187 1.62 3.26 12.26
CA LEU A 187 1.21 4.65 12.09
C LEU A 187 2.06 5.59 12.95
N ILE A 188 2.26 5.28 14.23
CA ILE A 188 3.08 6.09 15.15
C ILE A 188 4.52 6.22 14.62
N TRP A 189 5.14 5.11 14.20
CA TRP A 189 6.48 5.14 13.64
C TRP A 189 6.56 5.96 12.35
N THR A 190 5.54 5.88 11.51
CA THR A 190 5.47 6.70 10.30
C THR A 190 5.37 8.19 10.63
N LEU A 191 4.54 8.57 11.60
CA LEU A 191 4.41 9.96 12.05
C LEU A 191 5.72 10.49 12.63
N LEU A 192 6.40 9.70 13.49
CA LEU A 192 7.69 10.07 14.04
C LEU A 192 8.72 10.30 12.93
N ALA A 193 8.78 9.41 11.94
CA ALA A 193 9.69 9.53 10.83
C ALA A 193 9.39 10.75 9.94
N MET A 194 8.11 11.07 9.71
CA MET A 194 7.72 12.29 9.01
C MET A 194 8.16 13.54 9.75
N VAL A 195 8.04 13.57 11.08
CA VAL A 195 8.50 14.71 11.90
C VAL A 195 10.02 14.86 11.82
N VAL A 196 10.77 13.76 11.97
CA VAL A 196 12.24 13.78 11.86
C VAL A 196 12.69 14.18 10.46
N PHE A 197 12.00 13.72 9.43
CA PHE A 197 12.33 14.11 8.06
C PHE A 197 12.01 15.59 7.80
N LEU A 198 10.85 16.07 8.25
CA LEU A 198 10.47 17.48 8.11
C LEU A 198 11.43 18.42 8.87
N SER A 199 11.91 18.03 10.04
CA SER A 199 12.87 18.86 10.79
C SER A 199 14.21 18.98 10.06
N LYS A 200 14.70 17.89 9.44
CA LYS A 200 15.87 17.95 8.58
C LYS A 200 15.62 18.79 7.34
N ALA A 201 14.51 18.56 6.63
CA ALA A 201 14.15 19.31 5.43
C ALA A 201 14.02 20.82 5.71
N PHE A 202 13.45 21.17 6.85
CA PHE A 202 13.38 22.54 7.33
C PHE A 202 14.78 23.15 7.47
N TYR A 203 15.69 22.47 8.18
CA TYR A 203 17.04 22.96 8.41
C TYR A 203 17.84 23.10 7.12
N PHE A 204 17.69 22.15 6.19
CA PHE A 204 18.32 22.20 4.88
C PHE A 204 17.82 23.36 4.02
N ASN A 205 16.49 23.53 3.91
CA ASN A 205 15.92 24.64 3.16
C ASN A 205 16.35 25.99 3.75
N GLN A 206 16.46 26.09 5.07
CA GLN A 206 16.99 27.26 5.74
C GLN A 206 18.46 27.51 5.36
N ALA A 207 19.30 26.47 5.31
CA ALA A 207 20.70 26.57 4.92
C ALA A 207 20.84 27.04 3.46
N VAL A 208 20.13 26.43 2.51
CA VAL A 208 20.15 26.81 1.08
C VAL A 208 19.70 28.26 0.88
N PHE A 209 18.82 28.75 1.74
CA PHE A 209 18.32 30.12 1.64
C PHE A 209 19.25 31.17 2.23
N VAL A 210 19.93 30.86 3.34
CA VAL A 210 20.77 31.81 4.08
C VAL A 210 22.21 31.87 3.53
N HIS A 211 22.73 30.77 2.99
CA HIS A 211 24.13 30.71 2.57
C HIS A 211 24.37 31.36 1.21
N HIS A 212 25.54 32.00 1.09
CA HIS A 212 26.11 32.39 -0.19
C HIS A 212 26.49 31.15 -1.02
N LYS A 213 26.65 31.36 -2.33
CA LYS A 213 26.94 30.32 -3.32
C LYS A 213 27.99 29.29 -2.87
N ASP A 214 29.11 29.74 -2.32
CA ASP A 214 30.23 28.87 -1.90
C ASP A 214 29.82 27.87 -0.80
N GLY A 215 28.99 28.30 0.16
CA GLY A 215 28.50 27.42 1.23
C GLY A 215 27.50 26.38 0.75
N ILE A 216 26.87 26.61 -0.40
CA ILE A 216 25.90 25.68 -1.01
C ILE A 216 26.62 24.64 -1.83
N ASP A 217 27.67 25.03 -2.56
CA ASP A 217 28.55 24.07 -3.23
C ASP A 217 29.16 23.12 -2.18
N ASP A 218 29.59 23.62 -1.02
CA ASP A 218 30.06 22.78 0.09
C ASP A 218 28.96 21.87 0.66
N LEU A 219 27.73 22.37 0.82
CA LEU A 219 26.58 21.62 1.31
C LEU A 219 26.19 20.47 0.36
N LEU A 220 26.12 20.74 -0.95
CA LEU A 220 25.77 19.78 -1.99
C LEU A 220 26.90 18.77 -2.22
N ASN A 221 28.16 19.22 -2.22
CA ASN A 221 29.30 18.32 -2.29
C ASN A 221 29.38 17.42 -1.05
N HIS A 222 29.03 17.94 0.14
CA HIS A 222 28.96 17.13 1.36
C HIS A 222 27.91 16.03 1.25
N PHE A 223 26.72 16.35 0.73
CA PHE A 223 25.68 15.36 0.41
C PHE A 223 26.22 14.26 -0.51
N TYR A 224 26.80 14.63 -1.65
CA TYR A 224 27.34 13.67 -2.61
C TYR A 224 28.44 12.78 -2.00
N ASN A 225 29.32 13.38 -1.21
CA ASN A 225 30.40 12.67 -0.53
C ASN A 225 29.88 11.73 0.56
N GLU A 226 28.83 12.10 1.30
CA GLU A 226 28.19 11.23 2.28
C GLU A 226 27.57 9.99 1.62
N TYR A 227 26.90 10.14 0.48
CA TYR A 227 26.39 9.01 -0.31
C TYR A 227 27.49 8.07 -0.82
N ASN A 228 28.65 8.62 -1.19
CA ASN A 228 29.78 7.85 -1.70
C ASN A 228 30.70 7.29 -0.59
N GLY A 229 30.35 7.47 0.69
CA GLY A 229 31.18 7.02 1.81
C GLY A 229 32.48 7.81 1.97
N GLN A 230 32.58 9.00 1.37
CA GLN A 230 33.73 9.91 1.41
C GLN A 230 33.54 11.02 2.46
N VAL A 231 32.96 10.71 3.61
CA VAL A 231 32.71 11.70 4.66
C VAL A 231 34.02 12.15 5.28
N ARG A 232 34.34 13.45 5.16
CA ARG A 232 35.42 14.06 5.93
C ARG A 232 34.94 14.23 7.38
N PRO A 233 35.60 13.64 8.40
CA PRO A 233 35.10 13.59 9.78
C PRO A 233 35.04 14.93 10.54
N HIS A 234 35.27 16.09 9.90
CA HIS A 234 35.42 17.38 10.58
C HIS A 234 34.72 18.57 9.89
N ALA A 235 33.78 18.35 8.97
CA ALA A 235 33.03 19.47 8.39
C ALA A 235 31.84 19.83 9.30
N GLU A 236 31.83 21.04 9.87
CA GLU A 236 30.70 21.63 10.63
C GLU A 236 29.51 22.01 9.72
N LEU A 237 29.26 21.22 8.66
CA LEU A 237 28.24 21.55 7.66
C LEU A 237 26.85 21.13 8.13
N PRO A 238 25.79 21.83 7.70
CA PRO A 238 24.42 21.50 8.04
C PRO A 238 24.06 20.07 7.63
N TYR A 239 23.44 19.30 8.53
CA TYR A 239 22.97 17.94 8.22
C TYR A 239 21.95 17.98 7.07
N VAL A 240 22.25 17.24 6.00
CA VAL A 240 21.36 17.11 4.84
C VAL A 240 20.21 16.16 5.19
N PRO A 241 18.99 16.37 4.66
CA PRO A 241 17.83 15.53 4.96
C PRO A 241 17.96 14.17 4.28
N TYR A 242 18.76 13.29 4.87
CA TYR A 242 18.82 11.91 4.42
C TYR A 242 17.69 11.11 5.07
N LEU A 243 16.99 10.33 4.26
CA LEU A 243 16.18 9.22 4.76
C LEU A 243 17.15 8.08 5.06
N PRO A 244 17.26 7.59 6.30
CA PRO A 244 18.10 6.42 6.56
C PRO A 244 17.70 5.28 5.64
N TRP A 245 18.67 4.64 4.97
CA TRP A 245 18.43 3.48 4.11
C TRP A 245 17.65 2.38 4.83
N SER A 246 17.92 2.20 6.13
CA SER A 246 17.17 1.29 6.98
C SER A 246 15.67 1.60 7.00
N PHE A 247 15.27 2.87 6.94
CA PHE A 247 13.88 3.31 6.92
C PHE A 247 13.23 3.07 5.55
N VAL A 248 13.94 3.36 4.45
CA VAL A 248 13.50 3.04 3.09
C VAL A 248 13.28 1.53 2.96
N VAL A 249 14.24 0.74 3.42
CA VAL A 249 14.18 -0.73 3.40
C VAL A 249 13.05 -1.24 4.29
N LEU A 250 12.84 -0.69 5.49
CA LEU A 250 11.71 -1.08 6.36
C LEU A 250 10.36 -0.81 5.70
N MET A 251 10.22 0.35 5.05
CA MET A 251 9.01 0.69 4.30
C MET A 251 8.81 -0.26 3.11
N GLY A 252 9.87 -0.50 2.32
CA GLY A 252 9.85 -1.44 1.20
C GLY A 252 9.54 -2.87 1.63
N MET A 253 10.16 -3.36 2.70
CA MET A 253 9.93 -4.70 3.26
C MET A 253 8.53 -4.84 3.83
N SER A 254 7.99 -3.84 4.53
CA SER A 254 6.62 -3.92 5.04
C SER A 254 5.60 -4.04 3.90
N GLN A 255 5.82 -3.33 2.78
CA GLN A 255 5.03 -3.50 1.57
C GLN A 255 5.30 -4.83 0.86
N GLY A 256 6.56 -5.27 0.80
CA GLY A 256 6.95 -6.55 0.21
C GLY A 256 6.37 -7.75 0.96
N VAL A 257 6.30 -7.69 2.29
CA VAL A 257 5.63 -8.69 3.14
C VAL A 257 4.12 -8.63 2.96
N TYR A 258 3.53 -7.44 2.83
CA TYR A 258 2.10 -7.29 2.54
C TYR A 258 1.74 -7.87 1.16
N VAL A 259 2.49 -7.50 0.13
CA VAL A 259 2.36 -8.02 -1.23
C VAL A 259 2.64 -9.51 -1.23
N GLY A 260 3.69 -9.96 -0.54
CA GLY A 260 3.99 -11.37 -0.33
C GLY A 260 2.83 -12.12 0.30
N LYS A 261 2.22 -11.62 1.38
CA LYS A 261 1.05 -12.22 2.01
C LYS A 261 -0.19 -12.25 1.10
N LYS A 262 -0.33 -11.26 0.21
CA LYS A 262 -1.42 -11.19 -0.78
C LYS A 262 -1.17 -12.02 -2.05
N LEU A 263 0.09 -12.24 -2.41
CA LEU A 263 0.53 -13.07 -3.53
C LEU A 263 0.76 -14.53 -3.12
N VAL A 264 1.02 -14.79 -1.83
CA VAL A 264 0.99 -16.13 -1.26
C VAL A 264 -0.44 -16.65 -1.41
N PRO A 265 -0.64 -17.78 -2.09
CA PRO A 265 -1.70 -17.82 -3.06
C PRO A 265 -3.06 -18.14 -2.43
N SER A 266 -3.90 -17.12 -2.26
CA SER A 266 -5.34 -17.38 -2.22
C SER A 266 -5.81 -18.08 -3.52
N PHE A 267 -5.11 -17.84 -4.65
CA PHE A 267 -5.35 -18.55 -5.90
C PHE A 267 -5.04 -20.06 -5.80
N LYS A 268 -3.91 -20.46 -5.19
CA LYS A 268 -3.67 -21.90 -4.98
C LYS A 268 -4.60 -22.48 -3.93
N LEU A 269 -5.08 -21.71 -2.96
CA LEU A 269 -6.07 -22.22 -2.00
C LEU A 269 -7.40 -22.56 -2.70
N ALA A 270 -7.80 -21.79 -3.72
CA ALA A 270 -8.98 -22.12 -4.53
C ALA A 270 -8.74 -23.36 -5.42
N ASP A 271 -7.56 -23.47 -6.04
CA ASP A 271 -7.18 -24.64 -6.84
C ASP A 271 -7.09 -25.90 -5.96
N VAL A 272 -6.38 -25.81 -4.83
CA VAL A 272 -6.26 -26.89 -3.84
C VAL A 272 -7.62 -27.27 -3.27
N ARG A 273 -8.51 -26.30 -3.02
CA ARG A 273 -9.90 -26.60 -2.62
C ARG A 273 -10.61 -27.39 -3.70
N THR A 274 -10.51 -26.96 -4.96
CA THR A 274 -11.16 -27.63 -6.09
C THR A 274 -10.64 -29.06 -6.26
N ASP A 275 -9.32 -29.25 -6.18
CA ASP A 275 -8.67 -30.55 -6.24
C ASP A 275 -9.11 -31.46 -5.09
N LYS A 276 -9.12 -30.95 -3.85
CA LYS A 276 -9.62 -31.70 -2.69
C LYS A 276 -11.11 -32.01 -2.80
N GLN A 277 -11.91 -31.12 -3.36
CA GLN A 277 -13.34 -31.34 -3.60
C GLN A 277 -13.55 -32.47 -4.62
N GLN A 278 -12.76 -32.49 -5.70
CA GLN A 278 -12.80 -33.56 -6.70
C GLN A 278 -12.35 -34.90 -6.10
N GLN A 279 -11.28 -34.91 -5.30
CA GLN A 279 -10.83 -36.10 -4.57
C GLN A 279 -11.92 -36.62 -3.62
N LEU A 280 -12.60 -35.73 -2.88
CA LEU A 280 -13.69 -36.10 -1.99
C LEU A 280 -14.84 -36.76 -2.74
N VAL A 281 -15.24 -36.23 -3.89
CA VAL A 281 -16.30 -36.81 -4.73
C VAL A 281 -15.88 -38.20 -5.24
N PHE A 282 -14.64 -38.34 -5.70
CA PHE A 282 -14.10 -39.62 -6.16
C PHE A 282 -14.09 -40.67 -5.05
N GLN A 283 -13.65 -40.31 -3.84
CA GLN A 283 -13.56 -41.24 -2.71
C GLN A 283 -14.95 -41.67 -2.20
N LYS A 284 -15.93 -40.76 -2.23
CA LYS A 284 -17.33 -41.09 -1.92
C LYS A 284 -17.92 -42.11 -2.90
N ASP A 285 -17.66 -41.96 -4.20
CA ASP A 285 -18.06 -42.93 -5.22
C ASP A 285 -17.39 -44.30 -5.02
N GLN A 286 -16.08 -44.33 -4.71
CA GLN A 286 -15.37 -45.58 -4.38
C GLN A 286 -15.97 -46.26 -3.14
N LEU A 287 -16.28 -45.51 -2.08
CA LEU A 287 -16.90 -46.03 -0.87
C LEU A 287 -18.27 -46.68 -1.17
N GLU A 288 -19.10 -46.03 -1.99
CA GLU A 288 -20.42 -46.54 -2.37
C GLU A 288 -20.32 -47.85 -3.17
N LYS A 289 -19.37 -47.93 -4.11
CA LYS A 289 -19.07 -49.16 -4.86
C LYS A 289 -18.62 -50.29 -3.93
N LYS A 290 -17.70 -50.03 -2.98
CA LYS A 290 -17.23 -51.02 -2.00
C LYS A 290 -18.38 -51.53 -1.11
N ARG A 291 -19.26 -50.65 -0.63
CA ARG A 291 -20.46 -51.03 0.14
C ARG A 291 -21.43 -51.89 -0.65
N THR A 292 -21.61 -51.59 -1.94
CA THR A 292 -22.47 -52.36 -2.85
C THR A 292 -21.91 -53.78 -3.06
N ILE A 293 -20.59 -53.91 -3.29
CA ILE A 293 -19.90 -55.20 -3.42
C ILE A 293 -20.07 -56.02 -2.13
N LEU A 294 -19.82 -55.42 -0.97
CA LEU A 294 -19.98 -56.09 0.33
C LEU A 294 -21.40 -56.62 0.51
N THR A 295 -22.41 -55.80 0.21
CA THR A 295 -23.83 -56.17 0.29
C THR A 295 -24.16 -57.31 -0.69
N GLY A 296 -23.55 -57.32 -1.87
CA GLY A 296 -23.66 -58.40 -2.84
C GLY A 296 -23.08 -59.72 -2.33
N ILE A 297 -21.88 -59.69 -1.76
CA ILE A 297 -21.23 -60.87 -1.15
C ILE A 297 -22.12 -61.41 -0.02
N MET A 298 -22.57 -60.54 0.90
CA MET A 298 -23.43 -60.94 2.02
C MET A 298 -24.76 -61.57 1.59
N LYS A 299 -25.30 -61.23 0.41
CA LYS A 299 -26.51 -61.87 -0.11
C LYS A 299 -26.26 -63.28 -0.67
N VAL A 300 -25.05 -63.53 -1.20
CA VAL A 300 -24.67 -64.81 -1.81
C VAL A 300 -24.17 -65.80 -0.74
N THR A 301 -23.51 -65.30 0.30
CA THR A 301 -23.04 -66.11 1.43
C THR A 301 -24.24 -66.54 2.30
N GLN A 302 -24.73 -67.76 2.10
CA GLN A 302 -25.85 -68.31 2.88
C GLN A 302 -25.42 -68.58 4.33
N PRO A 303 -26.24 -68.20 5.33
CA PRO A 303 -25.95 -68.48 6.74
C PRO A 303 -25.92 -69.99 6.97
N GLY A 304 -24.72 -70.55 7.17
CA GLY A 304 -24.51 -71.95 7.52
C GLY A 304 -23.58 -72.76 6.62
N LYS A 305 -23.01 -72.16 5.55
CA LYS A 305 -22.05 -72.83 4.65
C LYS A 305 -20.76 -72.02 4.44
N ASP A 306 -20.41 -71.20 5.41
CA ASP A 306 -19.30 -70.24 5.30
C ASP A 306 -17.97 -70.96 5.10
N SER A 307 -17.35 -70.74 3.94
CA SER A 307 -15.95 -71.10 3.76
C SER A 307 -15.09 -70.09 4.51
N VAL A 308 -13.98 -70.52 5.11
CA VAL A 308 -13.00 -69.63 5.79
C VAL A 308 -12.49 -68.52 4.84
N VAL A 309 -12.57 -68.75 3.53
CA VAL A 309 -12.19 -67.80 2.48
C VAL A 309 -13.17 -66.63 2.40
N ASP A 310 -14.46 -66.85 2.64
CA ASP A 310 -15.49 -65.81 2.61
C ASP A 310 -15.35 -64.84 3.78
N GLN A 311 -15.05 -65.35 4.98
CA GLN A 311 -14.85 -64.51 6.17
C GLN A 311 -13.64 -63.58 6.05
N ARG A 312 -12.52 -64.06 5.48
CA ARG A 312 -11.33 -63.22 5.23
C ARG A 312 -11.61 -62.13 4.20
N SER A 313 -12.36 -62.46 3.15
CA SER A 313 -12.70 -61.50 2.08
C SER A 313 -13.63 -60.40 2.59
N VAL A 314 -14.62 -60.75 3.42
CA VAL A 314 -15.50 -59.80 4.10
C VAL A 314 -14.72 -58.89 5.06
N ALA A 315 -13.82 -59.45 5.86
CA ALA A 315 -12.99 -58.68 6.78
C ALA A 315 -12.08 -57.68 6.03
N ALA A 316 -11.46 -58.10 4.93
CA ALA A 316 -10.63 -57.23 4.09
C ALA A 316 -11.44 -56.06 3.50
N ILE A 317 -12.64 -56.34 2.96
CA ILE A 317 -13.51 -55.28 2.39
C ILE A 317 -13.99 -54.31 3.49
N ASN A 318 -14.31 -54.80 4.68
CA ASN A 318 -14.70 -53.96 5.81
C ASN A 318 -13.55 -53.03 6.25
N GLN A 319 -12.32 -53.55 6.31
CA GLN A 319 -11.14 -52.72 6.61
C GLN A 319 -10.96 -51.63 5.55
N ASP A 320 -11.04 -52.00 4.27
CA ASP A 320 -10.95 -51.08 3.13
C ASP A 320 -12.03 -49.98 3.15
N ILE A 321 -13.24 -50.30 3.60
CA ILE A 321 -14.35 -49.35 3.79
C ILE A 321 -14.02 -48.37 4.92
N ASN A 322 -13.50 -48.86 6.05
CA ASN A 322 -13.11 -48.02 7.18
C ASN A 322 -11.99 -47.06 6.81
N ASP A 323 -10.97 -47.54 6.09
CA ASP A 323 -9.84 -46.72 5.64
C ASP A 323 -10.30 -45.64 4.65
N THR A 324 -11.19 -46.00 3.72
CA THR A 324 -11.78 -45.03 2.77
C THR A 324 -12.65 -43.98 3.48
N GLN A 325 -13.41 -44.39 4.51
CA GLN A 325 -14.21 -43.49 5.33
C GLN A 325 -13.33 -42.50 6.10
N SER A 326 -12.24 -42.96 6.72
CA SER A 326 -11.29 -42.09 7.41
C SER A 326 -10.72 -41.02 6.47
N LEU A 327 -10.36 -41.39 5.24
CA LEU A 327 -9.81 -40.45 4.26
C LEU A 327 -10.85 -39.42 3.78
N ILE A 328 -12.13 -39.81 3.70
CA ILE A 328 -13.24 -38.88 3.43
C ILE A 328 -13.39 -37.86 4.57
N ASP A 329 -13.28 -38.32 5.81
CA ASP A 329 -13.41 -37.47 7.00
C ASP A 329 -12.25 -36.46 7.07
N ASP A 330 -11.02 -36.91 6.78
CA ASP A 330 -9.83 -36.04 6.69
C ASP A 330 -9.96 -34.99 5.58
N LEU A 331 -10.33 -35.40 4.36
CA LEU A 331 -10.56 -34.47 3.23
C LEU A 331 -11.66 -33.45 3.54
N THR A 332 -12.72 -33.88 4.23
CA THR A 332 -13.81 -32.99 4.66
C THR A 332 -13.30 -31.99 5.70
N GLY A 333 -12.50 -32.44 6.66
CA GLY A 333 -11.83 -31.59 7.64
C GLY A 333 -10.96 -30.52 6.98
N ASP A 334 -10.12 -30.92 6.02
CA ASP A 334 -9.25 -30.03 5.26
C ASP A 334 -10.03 -28.98 4.46
N ILE A 335 -11.11 -29.38 3.78
CA ILE A 335 -11.97 -28.46 3.03
C ILE A 335 -12.61 -27.44 3.98
N ASN A 336 -13.04 -27.87 5.17
CA ASN A 336 -13.62 -26.97 6.18
C ASN A 336 -12.58 -25.98 6.72
N GLN A 337 -11.35 -26.41 6.96
CA GLN A 337 -10.25 -25.51 7.34
C GLN A 337 -9.93 -24.50 6.24
N ILE A 338 -9.89 -24.93 4.98
CA ILE A 338 -9.68 -24.02 3.85
C ILE A 338 -10.83 -23.03 3.74
N ASN A 339 -12.08 -23.46 3.94
CA ASN A 339 -13.23 -22.56 3.93
C ASN A 339 -13.16 -21.52 5.05
N ALA A 340 -12.77 -21.93 6.26
CA ALA A 340 -12.58 -21.02 7.40
C ALA A 340 -11.44 -20.01 7.18
N TYR A 341 -10.43 -20.36 6.36
CA TYR A 341 -9.34 -19.45 6.02
C TYR A 341 -9.70 -18.48 4.88
N ILE A 342 -10.61 -18.88 3.99
CA ILE A 342 -11.09 -18.04 2.87
C ILE A 342 -12.18 -17.05 3.32
N SER A 343 -12.99 -17.41 4.33
CA SER A 343 -14.09 -16.59 4.88
C SER A 343 -13.60 -15.41 5.70
#